data_AF-A0A357M2W2-F1
#
_entry.id   AF-A0A357M2W2-F1
#
_cell.length_a   1.000
_cell.length_b   1.000
_cell.length_c   1.000
_cell.angle_alpha   90.00
_cell.angle_beta   90.00
_cell.angle_gamma   90.00
#
_symmetry.space_group_name_H-M   'P 1'
#
loop_
_entity.id
_entity.type
_entity.pdbx_description
1 polymer ?
#
loop_
_entity_poly.entity_id
_entity_poly.type
_entity_poly.pdbx_seq_one_letter_code
_entity_poly.pdbx_strand_id
1 'polypeptide(L)'
;MSNEALQRAVEALFTARIVYVYSPGPCAGLAELMIYRMARFGLQLKKMAPSGHELLETLMHADQQDVLLVFGFVQLLPEIEVILDHAREANYQVILITDRLVYPRSQDADLYY
;
A
#
# COMPACT_ATOMS: atom_id res chain seq x y z
N MET A 1 -16.22 8.11 8.34
CA MET A 1 -15.53 6.90 7.86
C MET A 1 -16.61 5.92 7.41
N SER A 2 -16.63 5.48 6.15
CA SER A 2 -17.67 4.56 5.68
C SER A 2 -17.17 3.11 5.79
N ASN A 3 -18.05 2.23 6.26
CA ASN A 3 -17.81 0.78 6.31
C ASN A 3 -17.41 0.20 4.93
N GLU A 4 -17.84 0.87 3.86
CA GLU A 4 -17.59 0.50 2.47
C GLU A 4 -16.12 0.58 2.05
N ALA A 5 -15.38 1.63 2.46
CA ALA A 5 -13.96 1.75 2.12
C ALA A 5 -13.13 0.64 2.77
N LEU A 6 -13.43 0.33 4.05
CA LEU A 6 -12.81 -0.78 4.74
C LEU A 6 -13.14 -2.12 4.05
N GLN A 7 -14.40 -2.33 3.65
CA GLN A 7 -14.80 -3.57 3.01
C GLN A 7 -14.13 -3.76 1.65
N ARG A 8 -14.02 -2.71 0.84
CA ARG A 8 -13.27 -2.74 -0.42
C ARG A 8 -11.77 -3.00 -0.20
N ALA A 9 -11.18 -2.44 0.86
CA ALA A 9 -9.79 -2.71 1.22
C ALA A 9 -9.57 -4.17 1.62
N VAL A 10 -10.48 -4.74 2.41
CA VAL A 10 -10.45 -6.16 2.74
C VAL A 10 -10.57 -7.00 1.47
N GLU A 11 -11.52 -6.71 0.59
CA GLU A 11 -11.71 -7.45 -0.66
C GLU A 11 -10.46 -7.41 -1.55
N ALA A 12 -9.87 -6.23 -1.74
CA ALA A 12 -8.63 -6.06 -2.50
C ALA A 12 -7.47 -6.88 -1.92
N LEU A 13 -7.31 -6.91 -0.59
CA LEU A 13 -6.27 -7.71 0.06
C LEU A 13 -6.46 -9.22 -0.16
N PHE A 14 -7.70 -9.71 -0.20
CA PHE A 14 -8.01 -11.13 -0.38
C PHE A 14 -7.94 -11.60 -1.83
N THR A 15 -8.13 -10.70 -2.80
CA THR A 15 -8.06 -11.02 -4.24
C THR A 15 -6.69 -10.79 -4.84
N ALA A 16 -5.81 -10.04 -4.16
CA ALA A 16 -4.45 -9.77 -4.62
C ALA A 16 -3.60 -11.05 -4.77
N ARG A 17 -2.85 -11.11 -5.87
CA ARG A 17 -1.80 -12.11 -6.08
C ARG A 17 -0.64 -11.87 -5.11
N ILE A 18 -0.14 -10.64 -5.03
CA ILE A 18 0.84 -10.17 -4.05
C ILE A 18 0.35 -8.86 -3.45
N VAL A 19 0.48 -8.72 -2.14
CA VAL A 19 0.32 -7.44 -1.43
C VAL A 19 1.71 -6.89 -1.10
N TYR A 20 2.10 -5.82 -1.75
CA TYR A 20 3.33 -5.10 -1.48
C TYR A 20 3.10 -4.10 -0.34
N VAL A 21 3.92 -4.16 0.72
CA VAL A 21 3.73 -3.36 1.93
C VAL A 21 4.82 -2.30 2.04
N TYR A 22 4.44 -1.03 1.87
CA TYR A 22 5.31 0.12 2.06
C TYR A 22 5.05 0.75 3.43
N SER A 23 6.04 0.66 4.33
CA SER A 23 5.96 1.19 5.70
C SER A 23 7.34 1.62 6.18
N PRO A 24 7.78 2.85 5.82
CA PRO A 24 9.11 3.34 6.15
C PRO A 24 9.18 4.00 7.53
N GLY A 25 10.39 4.09 8.09
CA GLY A 25 10.63 4.89 9.29
C GLY A 25 9.85 4.40 10.53
N PRO A 26 9.23 5.30 11.32
CA PRO A 26 8.59 4.94 12.58
C PRO A 26 7.46 3.91 12.47
N CYS A 27 6.80 3.80 11.31
CA CYS A 27 5.72 2.86 11.11
C CYS A 27 6.20 1.47 10.65
N ALA A 28 7.49 1.24 10.40
CA ALA A 28 8.01 -0.01 9.83
C ALA A 28 7.62 -1.29 10.59
N GLY A 29 7.42 -1.21 11.91
CA GLY A 29 6.92 -2.33 12.71
C GLY A 29 5.49 -2.78 12.35
N LEU A 30 4.68 -1.89 11.74
CA LEU A 30 3.34 -2.23 11.25
C LEU A 30 3.40 -3.18 10.06
N ALA A 31 4.37 -3.02 9.16
CA ALA A 31 4.58 -3.97 8.07
C ALA A 31 4.92 -5.37 8.60
N GLU A 32 5.84 -5.47 9.57
CA GLU A 32 6.21 -6.74 10.18
C GLU A 32 5.00 -7.43 10.83
N LEU A 33 4.23 -6.67 11.60
CA LEU A 33 3.02 -7.17 12.24
C LEU A 33 1.99 -7.63 11.22
N MET A 34 1.76 -6.85 10.17
CA MET A 34 0.80 -7.17 9.10
C MET A 34 1.21 -8.46 8.38
N ILE A 35 2.47 -8.55 7.94
CA ILE A 35 3.02 -9.75 7.27
C ILE A 35 2.84 -10.98 8.16
N TYR A 36 3.25 -10.90 9.43
CA TYR A 36 3.11 -12.00 10.39
C TYR A 36 1.64 -12.41 10.60
N ARG A 37 0.74 -11.44 10.79
CA ARG A 37 -0.68 -11.68 11.08
C ARG A 37 -1.44 -12.21 9.87
N MET A 38 -1.05 -11.80 8.66
CA MET A 38 -1.74 -12.16 7.42
C MET A 38 -1.26 -13.49 6.83
N ALA A 39 -0.02 -13.90 7.11
CA ALA A 39 0.52 -15.18 6.65
C ALA A 39 -0.36 -16.38 7.01
N ARG A 40 -1.01 -16.37 8.19
CA ARG A 40 -1.93 -17.44 8.63
C ARG A 40 -3.24 -17.51 7.84
N PHE A 41 -3.57 -16.47 7.07
CA PHE A 41 -4.74 -16.42 6.20
C PHE A 41 -4.40 -16.73 4.73
N GLY A 42 -3.14 -17.09 4.45
CA GLY A 42 -2.69 -17.47 3.10
C GLY A 42 -2.41 -16.30 2.16
N LEU A 43 -2.46 -15.06 2.63
CA LEU A 43 -2.11 -13.90 1.81
C LEU A 43 -0.59 -13.84 1.59
N GLN A 44 -0.18 -13.51 0.37
CA GLN A 44 1.23 -13.32 0.02
C GLN A 44 1.60 -11.84 0.18
N LEU A 45 2.28 -11.50 1.28
CA LEU A 45 2.73 -10.14 1.55
C LEU A 45 4.25 -10.02 1.32
N LYS A 46 4.68 -8.93 0.68
CA LYS A 46 6.09 -8.60 0.50
C LYS A 46 6.37 -7.20 1.00
N LYS A 47 7.30 -7.06 1.94
CA LYS A 47 7.76 -5.74 2.39
C LYS A 47 8.55 -5.06 1.27
N MET A 48 8.27 -3.79 1.03
CA MET A 48 9.01 -2.96 0.08
C MET A 48 10.24 -2.34 0.74
N ALA A 49 11.27 -2.08 -0.07
CA ALA A 49 12.37 -1.23 0.36
C ALA A 49 11.87 0.20 0.68
N PRO A 50 12.48 0.89 1.65
CA PRO A 50 12.00 2.20 2.08
C PRO A 50 12.20 3.30 1.03
N SER A 51 13.19 3.17 0.14
CA SER A 51 13.50 4.14 -0.91
C SER A 51 14.47 3.57 -1.95
N GLY A 52 14.81 4.38 -2.95
CA GLY A 52 15.87 4.08 -3.92
C GLY A 52 15.48 3.06 -4.99
N HIS A 53 16.50 2.44 -5.60
CA HIS A 53 16.29 1.56 -6.75
C HIS A 53 15.47 0.32 -6.41
N GLU A 54 15.65 -0.27 -5.23
CA GLU A 54 14.90 -1.46 -4.79
C GLU A 54 13.38 -1.20 -4.69
N LEU A 55 12.97 0.02 -4.33
CA LEU A 55 11.56 0.42 -4.37
C LEU A 55 11.05 0.41 -5.81
N LEU A 56 11.80 1.01 -6.73
CA LEU A 56 11.44 1.07 -8.15
C LEU A 56 11.41 -0.31 -8.79
N GLU A 57 12.38 -1.17 -8.47
CA GLU A 57 12.37 -2.57 -8.89
C GLU A 57 11.09 -3.27 -8.47
N THR A 58 10.64 -3.04 -7.24
CA THR A 58 9.39 -3.64 -6.76
C THR A 58 8.18 -3.14 -7.57
N LEU A 59 8.13 -1.84 -7.85
CA LEU A 59 7.06 -1.24 -8.66
C LEU A 59 7.00 -1.81 -10.08
N MET A 60 8.15 -2.01 -10.72
CA MET A 60 8.23 -2.58 -12.08
C MET A 60 7.65 -3.99 -12.20
N HIS A 61 7.56 -4.73 -11.10
CA HIS A 61 6.98 -6.08 -11.07
C HIS A 61 5.51 -6.10 -10.67
N ALA A 62 4.97 -5.00 -10.13
CA ALA A 62 3.58 -4.91 -9.71
C ALA A 62 2.67 -4.67 -10.91
N ASP A 63 1.59 -5.44 -11.01
CA ASP A 63 0.56 -5.28 -12.04
C ASP A 63 -0.86 -5.24 -11.45
N GLN A 64 -1.87 -5.07 -12.29
CA GLN A 64 -3.29 -5.01 -11.92
C GLN A 64 -3.84 -6.14 -11.03
N GLN A 65 -3.11 -7.25 -10.88
CA GLN A 65 -3.45 -8.36 -9.98
C GLN A 65 -2.86 -8.20 -8.57
N ASP A 66 -2.01 -7.21 -8.36
CA ASP A 66 -1.34 -6.93 -7.08
C ASP A 66 -1.97 -5.71 -6.39
N VAL A 67 -1.67 -5.57 -5.11
CA VAL A 67 -2.09 -4.44 -4.28
C VAL A 67 -0.89 -3.83 -3.59
N LEU A 68 -0.78 -2.51 -3.59
CA LEU A 68 0.15 -1.78 -2.74
C LEU A 68 -0.56 -1.29 -1.48
N LEU A 69 -0.12 -1.77 -0.31
CA LEU A 69 -0.55 -1.31 1.00
C LEU A 69 0.48 -0.32 1.56
N VAL A 70 0.08 0.94 1.67
CA VAL A 70 0.95 2.05 2.08
C VAL A 70 0.55 2.52 3.47
N PHE A 71 1.51 2.56 4.40
CA PHE A 71 1.36 3.20 5.70
C PHE A 71 2.00 4.58 5.67
N GLY A 72 1.19 5.62 5.43
CA GLY A 72 1.63 7.01 5.33
C GLY A 72 1.10 7.86 6.49
N PHE A 73 1.83 7.93 7.59
CA PHE A 73 1.45 8.73 8.77
C PHE A 73 2.30 9.98 8.94
N VAL A 74 1.74 11.02 9.56
CA VAL A 74 2.40 12.28 9.95
C VAL A 74 2.88 13.11 8.75
N GLN A 75 3.87 12.65 8.00
CA GLN A 75 4.41 13.30 6.81
C GLN A 75 4.43 12.31 5.65
N LEU A 76 3.87 12.73 4.52
CA LEU A 76 3.97 11.94 3.30
C LEU A 76 5.38 12.08 2.72
N LEU A 77 5.98 10.95 2.39
CA LEU A 77 7.32 10.88 1.82
C LEU A 77 7.24 10.95 0.29
N PRO A 78 8.26 11.50 -0.40
CA PRO A 78 8.32 11.54 -1.85
C PRO A 78 8.11 10.17 -2.52
N GLU A 79 8.55 9.10 -1.87
CA GLU A 79 8.38 7.73 -2.34
C GLU A 79 6.89 7.31 -2.45
N ILE A 80 6.02 7.86 -1.61
CA ILE A 80 4.58 7.59 -1.69
C ILE A 80 3.97 8.27 -2.93
N GLU A 81 4.46 9.45 -3.30
CA GLU A 81 4.06 10.12 -4.56
C GLU A 81 4.49 9.28 -5.77
N VAL A 82 5.71 8.75 -5.76
CA VAL A 82 6.22 7.84 -6.80
C VAL A 82 5.36 6.59 -6.93
N ILE A 83 4.96 5.99 -5.79
CA ILE A 83 4.06 4.83 -5.76
C ILE A 83 2.72 5.15 -6.43
N LEU A 84 2.11 6.30 -6.10
CA LEU A 84 0.81 6.72 -6.62
C LEU A 84 0.88 7.11 -8.10
N ASP A 85 1.97 7.73 -8.55
CA ASP A 85 2.17 8.06 -9.96
C ASP A 85 2.31 6.79 -10.80
N HIS A 86 3.13 5.83 -10.36
CA HIS A 86 3.29 4.56 -11.05
C HIS A 86 2.01 3.70 -11.02
N ALA A 87 1.20 3.79 -9.96
CA ALA A 87 -0.08 3.06 -9.88
C ALA A 87 -1.02 3.42 -11.02
N ARG A 88 -1.06 4.69 -11.42
CA ARG A 88 -1.89 5.14 -12.56
C ARG A 88 -1.40 4.58 -13.89
N GLU A 89 -0.12 4.30 -14.03
CA GLU A 89 0.47 3.74 -15.25
C GLU A 89 0.26 2.23 -15.32
N ALA A 90 0.46 1.53 -14.19
CA ALA A 90 0.43 0.07 -14.10
C ALA A 90 -0.96 -0.52 -13.73
N ASN A 91 -1.93 0.31 -13.36
CA ASN A 91 -3.31 -0.05 -13.00
C ASN A 91 -3.43 -1.04 -11.83
N TYR A 92 -2.48 -1.09 -10.91
CA TYR A 92 -2.65 -1.79 -9.63
C TYR A 92 -3.36 -0.90 -8.61
N GLN A 93 -3.97 -1.54 -7.61
CA GLN A 93 -4.68 -0.81 -6.57
C GLN A 93 -3.75 -0.37 -5.44
N VAL A 94 -3.97 0.84 -4.90
CA VAL A 94 -3.28 1.37 -3.73
C VAL A 94 -4.25 1.57 -2.56
N ILE A 95 -3.93 0.92 -1.44
CA ILE A 95 -4.59 1.12 -0.14
C ILE A 95 -3.69 2.02 0.71
N LEU A 96 -4.15 3.23 1.03
CA LEU A 96 -3.42 4.16 1.88
C LEU A 96 -4.02 4.17 3.29
N ILE A 97 -3.22 3.72 4.25
CA ILE A 97 -3.49 3.84 5.68
C ILE A 97 -2.83 5.12 6.20
N THR A 98 -3.61 6.06 6.72
CA THR A 98 -3.13 7.40 7.09
C THR A 98 -3.94 8.07 8.20
N ASP A 99 -3.28 8.94 8.96
CA ASP A 99 -3.91 9.83 9.95
C ASP A 99 -4.42 11.16 9.34
N ARG A 100 -4.21 11.38 8.04
CA ARG A 100 -4.62 12.59 7.33
C ARG A 100 -5.88 12.36 6.49
N LEU A 101 -6.99 12.98 6.91
CA LEU A 101 -8.27 12.96 6.18
C LEU A 101 -8.24 13.66 4.81
N VAL A 102 -7.35 14.64 4.63
CA VAL A 102 -7.20 15.39 3.38
C VAL A 102 -5.74 15.34 2.95
N TYR A 103 -5.49 14.51 1.97
CA TYR A 103 -4.24 14.47 1.23
C TYR A 103 -4.50 15.13 -0.14
N PRO A 104 -3.67 16.08 -0.62
CA PRO A 104 -3.93 16.80 -1.88
C PRO A 104 -4.16 15.89 -3.08
N ARG A 105 -3.60 14.68 -3.01
CA ARG A 105 -3.72 13.61 -4.01
C ARG A 105 -4.51 12.42 -3.50
N SER A 106 -5.45 12.66 -2.57
CA SER A 106 -6.30 11.60 -2.03
C SER A 106 -7.26 10.99 -3.07
N GLN A 107 -7.34 11.56 -4.26
CA GLN A 107 -8.14 11.01 -5.34
C GLN A 107 -7.40 9.89 -6.08
N ASP A 108 -6.09 9.76 -5.83
CA ASP A 108 -5.20 8.87 -6.58
C ASP A 108 -4.95 7.53 -5.87
N ALA A 109 -5.24 7.44 -4.57
CA ALA A 109 -5.33 6.15 -3.90
C ALA A 109 -6.77 5.63 -3.98
N ASP A 110 -6.91 4.33 -4.21
CA ASP A 110 -8.22 3.70 -4.42
C ASP A 110 -9.04 3.61 -3.13
N LEU A 111 -8.37 3.62 -1.97
CA LEU A 111 -8.91 3.32 -0.65
C LEU A 111 -8.18 4.05 0.50
N TYR A 112 -8.95 4.61 1.44
CA TYR A 112 -8.48 5.33 2.64
C TYR A 112 -8.88 4.62 3.92
N TYR A 113 -7.94 4.45 4.85
CA TYR A 113 -8.22 3.94 6.19
C TYR A 113 -7.37 4.57 7.29
#